data_AF-A0A7V1D556-F1
#
_entry.id   AF-A0A7V1D556-F1
#
_cell.length_a   1.000
_cell.length_b   1.000
_cell.length_c   1.000
_cell.angle_alpha   90.00
_cell.angle_beta   90.00
_cell.angle_gamma   90.00
#
_symmetry.space_group_name_H-M   'P 1'
#
loop_
_entity.id
_entity.type
_entity.pdbx_description
1 polymer ?
#
loop_
_entity_poly.entity_id
_entity_poly.type
_entity_poly.pdbx_seq_one_letter_code
_entity_poly.pdbx_strand_id
1 'polypeptide(L)' 'MILTPLHRRSHAGTIICLWPTIVSHLALMIQEAGYLLVAEGIESDKLAKQVKKTGFNFGQGYLFGRAKTPPKVL' A
#
# COMPACT_ATOMS: atom_id res chain seq x y z
N MET A 1 -6.32 -2.92 36.23
CA MET A 1 -7.17 -1.75 35.97
C MET A 1 -6.54 -0.97 34.81
N ILE A 2 -7.14 -1.14 33.63
CA ILE A 2 -7.03 -0.40 32.35
C ILE A 2 -5.66 0.23 32.02
N LEU A 3 -4.85 -0.49 31.23
CA LEU A 3 -3.88 0.12 30.33
C LEU A 3 -4.65 0.65 29.12
N THR A 4 -4.74 1.98 28.99
CA THR A 4 -5.36 2.66 27.84
C THR A 4 -4.66 2.27 26.52
N PRO A 5 -5.40 2.08 25.41
CA PRO A 5 -4.79 1.75 24.14
C PRO A 5 -4.06 2.97 23.58
N LEU A 6 -2.75 2.82 23.37
CA LEU A 6 -1.94 3.75 22.60
C LEU A 6 -2.59 3.88 21.21
N HIS A 7 -2.98 5.09 20.84
CA HIS A 7 -3.60 5.44 19.57
C HIS A 7 -2.67 5.00 18.42
N ARG A 8 -2.89 3.80 17.84
CA ARG A 8 -2.16 3.32 16.66
C ARG A 8 -2.60 4.16 15.47
N ARG A 9 -1.84 5.22 15.17
CA ARG A 9 -1.87 5.83 13.84
C ARG A 9 -1.41 4.78 12.84
N SER A 10 -2.30 4.33 11.96
CA SER A 10 -1.98 3.45 10.84
C SER A 10 -1.03 4.20 9.90
N HIS A 11 0.27 3.99 10.03
CA HIS A 11 1.22 4.47 9.03
C HIS A 11 1.20 3.48 7.88
N ALA A 12 1.08 3.97 6.65
CA ALA A 12 1.15 3.14 5.46
C ALA A 12 2.60 3.10 4.98
N GLY A 13 3.15 1.90 4.79
CA GLY A 13 4.41 1.68 4.10
C GLY A 13 4.17 1.61 2.59
N THR A 14 4.95 2.35 1.81
CA THR A 14 4.87 2.39 0.35
C THR A 14 5.92 1.46 -0.26
N ILE A 15 5.52 0.60 -1.21
CA ILE A 15 6.46 -0.15 -2.06
C ILE A 15 6.19 0.19 -3.53
N ILE A 16 7.20 0.74 -4.19
CA ILE A 16 7.23 0.99 -5.64
C ILE A 16 7.63 -0.32 -6.34
N CYS A 17 6.97 -0.67 -7.45
CA CYS A 17 7.16 -1.93 -8.17
C CYS A 17 8.65 -2.24 -8.51
N LEU A 18 9.28 -3.04 -7.65
CA LEU A 18 10.63 -3.59 -7.77
C LEU A 18 10.57 -5.10 -8.09
N TRP A 19 11.75 -5.73 -8.26
CA TRP A 19 11.90 -7.17 -8.52
C TRP A 19 11.02 -8.05 -7.59
N PRO A 20 10.31 -9.07 -8.11
CA PRO A 20 9.28 -9.81 -7.37
C PRO A 20 9.74 -10.40 -6.02
N THR A 21 10.99 -10.86 -5.96
CA THR A 21 11.57 -11.45 -4.75
C THR A 21 11.74 -10.41 -3.65
N ILE A 22 12.26 -9.22 -3.98
CA ILE A 22 12.47 -8.14 -2.99
C ILE A 22 11.13 -7.64 -2.47
N VAL A 23 10.16 -7.43 -3.36
CA VAL A 23 8.82 -6.95 -3.00
C VAL A 23 8.13 -7.90 -2.03
N SER A 24 8.26 -9.22 -2.23
CA SER A 24 7.60 -10.21 -1.37
C SER A 24 8.18 -10.21 0.05
N HIS A 25 9.50 -10.12 0.20
CA HIS A 25 10.14 -10.07 1.53
C HIS A 25 9.87 -8.74 2.24
N LEU A 26 9.90 -7.61 1.52
CA LEU A 26 9.55 -6.30 2.09
C LEU A 26 8.09 -6.26 2.54
N ALA A 27 7.18 -6.80 1.73
CA ALA A 27 5.77 -6.87 2.08
C ALA A 27 5.56 -7.66 3.39
N LEU A 28 6.23 -8.81 3.52
CA LEU A 28 6.17 -9.63 4.73
C LEU A 28 6.68 -8.85 5.96
N MET A 29 7.86 -8.25 5.89
CA MET A 29 8.44 -7.50 7.02
C MET A 29 7.54 -6.34 7.47
N ILE A 30 6.95 -5.60 6.53
CA ILE A 30 6.09 -4.46 6.83
C ILE A 30 4.75 -4.91 7.44
N GLN A 31 4.20 -6.03 6.95
CA GLN A 31 3.00 -6.65 7.52
C GLN A 31 3.25 -7.13 8.95
N GLU A 32 4.38 -7.80 9.19
CA GLU A 32 4.79 -8.27 10.53
C GLU A 32 4.99 -7.09 11.51
N ALA A 33 5.48 -5.95 11.02
CA ALA A 33 5.57 -4.72 11.78
C ALA A 33 4.20 -4.04 12.04
N GLY A 34 3.11 -4.55 11.47
CA GLY A 34 1.74 -4.09 11.69
C GLY A 34 1.36 -2.85 10.88
N TYR A 35 2.07 -2.56 9.80
CA TYR A 35 1.77 -1.46 8.90
C TYR A 35 0.93 -1.92 7.69
N LEU A 36 0.20 -0.98 7.10
CA LEU A 36 -0.55 -1.21 5.88
C LEU A 36 0.35 -0.97 4.67
N LEU A 37 0.15 -1.73 3.60
CA LEU A 37 0.93 -1.65 2.37
C LEU A 37 0.15 -0.99 1.24
N VAL A 38 0.82 -0.06 0.55
CA VAL A 38 0.33 0.57 -0.69
C VAL A 38 1.27 0.21 -1.85
N ALA A 39 0.73 -0.41 -2.90
CA ALA A 39 1.44 -0.68 -4.14
C ALA A 39 1.29 0.50 -5.09
N GLU A 40 2.40 1.09 -5.55
CA GLU A 40 2.39 2.20 -6.51
C GLU A 40 2.79 1.77 -7.93
N GLY A 41 2.30 2.49 -8.93
CA GLY A 41 2.65 2.24 -10.34
C GLY A 41 1.89 1.07 -10.96
N ILE A 42 0.67 0.76 -10.49
CA ILE A 42 -0.15 -0.31 -11.07
C ILE A 42 -0.74 0.15 -12.42
N GLU A 43 -0.27 -0.44 -13.51
CA GLU A 43 -0.65 -0.06 -14.88
C GLU A 43 -1.52 -1.11 -15.61
N SER A 44 -1.70 -2.31 -15.03
CA SER A 44 -2.48 -3.38 -15.67
C SER A 44 -3.22 -4.26 -14.65
N ASP A 45 -4.33 -4.86 -15.06
CA ASP A 45 -5.08 -5.82 -14.24
C ASP A 45 -4.24 -7.01 -13.78
N LYS A 46 -3.30 -7.45 -14.62
CA LYS A 46 -2.37 -8.53 -14.28
C LYS A 46 -1.52 -8.14 -13.07
N LEU A 47 -0.97 -6.93 -13.07
CA LEU A 47 -0.17 -6.40 -11.97
C LEU A 47 -1.03 -6.20 -10.72
N ALA A 48 -2.24 -5.65 -10.85
CA ALA A 48 -3.19 -5.49 -9.74
C ALA A 48 -3.50 -6.83 -9.05
N LYS A 49 -3.76 -7.89 -9.84
CA LYS A 49 -3.98 -9.25 -9.32
C LYS A 49 -2.74 -9.81 -8.63
N GLN A 50 -1.55 -9.52 -9.13
CA GLN A 50 -0.29 -9.98 -8.53
C GLN A 50 -0.05 -9.32 -7.17
N VAL A 51 -0.11 -8.00 -7.07
CA VAL A 51 0.13 -7.28 -5.81
C VAL A 51 -0.92 -7.62 -4.74
N LYS A 52 -2.18 -7.86 -5.15
CA LYS A 52 -3.23 -8.34 -4.25
C LYS A 52 -2.87 -9.69 -3.62
N LYS A 53 -2.29 -10.62 -4.40
CA LYS A 53 -1.84 -11.93 -3.88
C LYS A 53 -0.66 -11.81 -2.92
N THR A 54 0.20 -10.82 -3.10
CA THR A 54 1.35 -10.54 -2.20
C THR A 54 0.92 -9.93 -0.87
N GLY A 55 -0.35 -9.54 -0.71
CA GLY A 55 -0.91 -9.05 0.56
C GLY A 55 -0.89 -7.53 0.73
N PHE A 56 -0.76 -6.77 -0.37
CA PHE A 56 -0.97 -5.33 -0.34
C PHE A 56 -2.41 -4.96 0.03
N ASN A 57 -2.58 -3.92 0.84
CA ASN A 57 -3.88 -3.44 1.30
C ASN A 57 -4.52 -2.48 0.29
N PHE A 58 -3.70 -1.62 -0.31
CA PHE A 58 -4.12 -0.59 -1.26
C PHE A 58 -3.24 -0.57 -2.50
N GLY A 59 -3.72 0.09 -3.55
CA GLY A 59 -2.98 0.25 -4.80
C GLY A 59 -3.28 1.59 -5.46
N GLN A 60 -2.27 2.18 -6.08
CA GLN A 60 -2.39 3.33 -6.96
C GLN A 60 -1.61 3.11 -8.26
N GLY A 61 -2.05 3.78 -9.32
CA GLY A 61 -1.39 3.72 -10.63
C GLY A 61 -2.35 4.03 -11.76
N TYR A 62 -1.80 4.12 -12.97
CA TYR A 62 -2.53 4.51 -14.18
C TYR A 62 -3.82 3.70 -14.39
N LEU A 63 -3.80 2.41 -14.02
CA LEU A 63 -4.97 1.53 -14.10
C LEU A 63 -6.19 2.06 -13.32
N PHE A 64 -5.97 2.68 -12.17
CA PHE A 64 -7.03 3.15 -11.27
C PHE A 64 -7.38 4.62 -11.47
N GLY A 65 -6.50 5.38 -12.13
CA GLY A 65 -6.70 6.78 -12.43
C GLY A 65 -5.42 7.59 -12.31
N ARG A 66 -5.45 8.79 -12.90
CA ARG A 66 -4.35 9.76 -12.81
C ARG A 66 -4.60 10.72 -11.66
N ALA A 67 -3.52 11.28 -11.11
CA ALA A 67 -3.61 12.38 -10.16
C ALA A 67 -4.48 13.50 -10.75
N LYS A 68 -5.47 13.95 -9.99
CA LYS A 68 -6.37 15.05 -10.36
C LYS A 68 -6.01 16.28 -9.55
N THR A 69 -6.21 17.44 -10.14
CA THR A 69 -6.14 18.70 -9.41
C THR A 69 -7.19 18.67 -8.29
N PRO A 70 -6.83 18.94 -7.03
CA PRO A 70 -7.82 19.02 -5.96
C PRO A 70 -8.84 20.12 -6.27
N PRO A 71 -10.11 19.96 -5.84
CA PRO A 71 -11.10 21.00 -6.00
C PRO A 71 -10.62 22.29 -5.33
N LYS A 72 -10.96 23.45 -5.90
CA LYS A 72 -10.71 24.74 -5.25
C LYS A 72 -11.46 24.72 -3.92
N VAL A 73 -10.73 24.83 -2.81
CA VAL A 73 -11.32 25.06 -1.50
C VAL A 73 -11.92 26.47 -1.54
N LEU A 74 -13.24 26.57 -1.41
CA LEU A 74 -13.95 27.84 -1.28
C LEU A 74 -13.78 28.40 0.13
#